data_AF-A0A0A7RBG1-F1
#
_entry.id   AF-A0A0A7RBG1-F1
#
_cell.length_a   1.000
_cell.length_b   1.000
_cell.length_c   1.000
_cell.angle_alpha   90.00
_cell.angle_beta   90.00
_cell.angle_gamma   90.00
#
_symmetry.space_group_name_H-M   'P 1'
#
loop_
_entity.id
_entity.type
_entity.pdbx_description
1 polymer ?
#
loop_
_entity_poly.entity_id
_entity_poly.type
_entity_poly.pdbx_seq_one_letter_code
_entity_poly.pdbx_strand_id
1 'polypeptide(L)'
;GPYTYREYRYKDNVSMMENGSKVVAYNTKSFVFVREKSVGDPTVDIITTVNIPAWAVMTKVKGSFWRSNMVSIWMSSLGSGLFTTRTVDELLWGYKD
;
A
#
# COMPACT_ATOMS: atom_id res chain seq x y z
N GLY A 1 -4.41 -13.93 9.23
CA GLY A 1 -5.37 -12.86 9.58
C GLY A 1 -6.49 -13.42 10.46
N PRO A 2 -7.40 -12.56 10.97
CA PRO A 2 -7.51 -11.13 10.66
C PRO A 2 -6.46 -10.26 11.36
N TYR A 3 -6.10 -9.13 10.74
CA TYR A 3 -5.39 -8.00 11.35
C TYR A 3 -6.36 -6.82 11.36
N THR A 4 -6.83 -6.45 12.55
CA THR A 4 -7.95 -5.54 12.71
C THR A 4 -7.44 -4.12 12.95
N TYR A 5 -7.94 -3.19 12.16
CA TYR A 5 -7.68 -1.76 12.30
C TYR A 5 -9.01 -1.03 12.56
N ARG A 6 -9.00 -0.13 13.55
CA ARG A 6 -10.12 0.78 13.82
C ARG A 6 -9.94 2.04 13.00
N GLU A 7 -10.93 2.32 12.14
CA GLU A 7 -10.96 3.54 11.33
C GLU A 7 -11.57 4.69 12.14
N TYR A 8 -10.85 5.81 12.19
CA TYR A 8 -11.35 7.10 12.62
C TYR A 8 -11.55 7.99 11.40
N ARG A 9 -12.75 8.56 11.28
CA ARG A 9 -13.11 9.51 10.22
C ARG A 9 -13.38 10.86 10.85
N TYR A 10 -12.41 11.76 10.77
CA TYR A 10 -12.60 13.15 11.17
C TYR A 10 -12.98 13.97 9.95
N LYS A 11 -13.94 14.89 10.13
CA LYS A 11 -14.27 15.89 9.12
C LYS A 11 -13.55 17.17 9.50
N ASP A 12 -12.43 17.45 8.85
CA ASP A 12 -11.67 18.68 9.04
C ASP A 12 -12.07 19.74 8.00
N ASN A 13 -11.92 21.02 8.35
CA ASN A 13 -12.16 22.16 7.45
C ASN A 13 -13.54 22.12 6.77
N VAL A 14 -14.60 21.92 7.55
CA VAL A 14 -15.98 22.00 7.06
C VAL A 14 -16.29 23.46 6.75
N SER A 15 -16.24 23.83 5.47
CA SER A 15 -16.66 25.15 4.99
C SER A 15 -17.96 25.04 4.20
N MET A 16 -18.92 25.90 4.55
CA MET A 16 -20.13 26.09 3.74
C MET A 16 -19.80 27.10 2.64
N MET A 17 -19.97 26.69 1.39
CA MET A 17 -19.79 27.51 0.20
C MET A 17 -21.16 27.75 -0.48
N GLU A 18 -21.25 28.81 -1.29
CA GLU A 18 -22.46 29.19 -2.06
C GLU A 18 -23.75 29.32 -1.22
N ASN A 19 -23.78 30.26 -0.25
CA ASN A 19 -25.00 30.57 0.52
C ASN A 19 -25.71 29.32 1.11
N GLY A 20 -24.95 28.29 1.51
CA GLY A 20 -25.48 27.08 2.15
C GLY A 20 -25.87 25.94 1.20
N SER A 21 -25.61 26.03 -0.11
CA SER A 21 -25.92 24.94 -1.06
C SER A 21 -24.84 23.87 -1.14
N LYS A 22 -23.58 24.17 -0.78
CA LYS A 22 -22.44 23.25 -0.88
C LYS A 22 -21.61 23.24 0.40
N VAL A 23 -21.14 22.05 0.79
CA VAL A 23 -20.24 21.86 1.91
C VAL A 23 -18.98 21.18 1.41
N VAL A 24 -17.83 21.80 1.64
CA VAL A 24 -16.51 21.18 1.45
C VAL A 24 -16.04 20.72 2.83
N ALA A 25 -15.66 19.45 2.94
CA ALA A 25 -15.08 18.89 4.15
C ALA A 25 -13.95 17.95 3.76
N TYR A 26 -12.81 18.08 4.43
CA TYR A 26 -11.71 17.14 4.31
C TYR A 26 -12.02 15.93 5.18
N ASN A 27 -12.03 14.73 4.60
CA ASN A 27 -12.28 13.49 5.33
C ASN A 27 -10.94 12.84 5.64
N THR A 28 -10.36 13.21 6.78
CA THR A 28 -9.11 12.63 7.26
C THR A 28 -9.42 11.24 7.81
N LYS A 29 -8.83 10.21 7.19
CA LYS A 29 -8.93 8.82 7.64
C LYS A 29 -7.68 8.44 8.41
N SER A 30 -7.86 7.96 9.64
CA SER A 30 -6.79 7.40 10.46
C SER A 30 -7.14 5.96 10.84
N PHE A 31 -6.15 5.07 10.84
CA PHE A 31 -6.33 3.67 11.17
C PHE A 31 -5.43 3.32 12.35
N VAL A 32 -6.04 2.80 13.42
CA VAL A 32 -5.32 2.38 14.63
C VAL A 32 -5.43 0.87 14.78
N PHE A 33 -4.29 0.20 14.89
CA PHE A 33 -4.23 -1.25 15.04
C PHE A 33 -4.86 -1.72 16.36
N VAL A 34 -5.65 -2.80 16.31
CA VAL A 34 -6.34 -3.40 17.47
C VAL A 34 -5.82 -4.82 17.69
N ARG A 35 -4.84 -4.96 18.59
CA ARG A 35 -4.17 -6.24 18.85
C ARG A 35 -5.13 -7.34 19.33
N GLU A 36 -6.09 -7.00 20.18
CA GLU A 36 -7.04 -7.96 20.79
C GLU A 36 -7.98 -8.63 19.76
N LYS A 37 -8.23 -7.95 18.64
CA LYS A 37 -9.07 -8.46 17.54
C LYS A 37 -8.23 -8.99 16.38
N SER A 38 -6.94 -9.21 16.61
CA SER A 38 -5.99 -9.61 15.57
C SER A 38 -5.34 -10.94 15.94
N VAL A 39 -5.08 -11.76 14.93
CA VAL A 39 -4.42 -13.06 15.10
C VAL A 39 -3.00 -12.92 15.65
N GLY A 40 -2.31 -11.84 15.29
CA GLY A 40 -0.90 -11.63 15.59
C GLY A 40 -0.51 -10.16 15.54
N ASP A 41 0.80 -9.91 15.59
CA ASP A 41 1.38 -8.58 15.50
C ASP A 41 1.82 -8.30 14.06
N PRO A 42 1.24 -7.31 13.36
CA PRO A 42 1.53 -7.05 11.96
C PRO A 42 2.99 -6.62 11.73
N THR A 43 3.70 -6.13 12.75
CA THR A 43 5.10 -5.70 12.66
C THR A 43 6.09 -6.87 12.70
N VAL A 44 5.66 -8.04 13.13
CA VAL A 44 6.50 -9.24 13.26
C VAL A 44 6.05 -10.33 12.30
N ASP A 45 4.75 -10.41 12.01
CA ASP A 45 4.20 -11.45 11.17
C ASP A 45 4.64 -11.27 9.70
N ILE A 46 5.35 -12.27 9.20
CA ILE A 46 5.94 -12.27 7.86
C ILE A 46 4.98 -12.93 6.87
N ILE A 47 4.76 -12.27 5.74
CA ILE A 47 4.02 -12.80 4.60
C ILE A 47 4.90 -12.80 3.36
N THR A 48 4.98 -13.95 2.71
CA THR A 48 5.55 -14.06 1.36
C THR A 48 4.43 -13.87 0.35
N THR A 49 4.49 -12.76 -0.41
CA THR A 49 3.50 -12.43 -1.44
C THR A 49 4.18 -12.00 -2.73
N VAL A 50 3.41 -11.88 -3.80
CA VAL A 50 3.92 -11.40 -5.10
C VAL A 50 4.44 -9.97 -4.93
N ASN A 51 5.59 -9.68 -5.53
CA ASN A 51 6.14 -8.33 -5.58
C ASN A 51 5.27 -7.46 -6.52
N ILE A 52 4.31 -6.72 -5.95
CA ILE A 52 3.35 -5.87 -6.66
C ILE A 52 4.07 -4.79 -7.50
N PRO A 53 5.08 -4.05 -6.97
CA PRO A 53 5.88 -3.12 -7.78
C PRO A 53 6.52 -3.78 -9.00
N ALA A 54 7.19 -4.93 -8.83
CA ALA A 54 7.81 -5.65 -9.93
C ALA A 54 6.78 -6.04 -11.00
N TRP A 55 5.63 -6.57 -10.58
CA TRP A 55 4.54 -6.92 -11.49
C TRP A 55 3.96 -5.71 -12.24
N ALA A 56 3.79 -4.57 -11.57
CA ALA A 56 3.34 -3.33 -12.19
C ALA A 56 4.34 -2.81 -13.24
N VAL A 57 5.65 -2.92 -12.97
CA VAL A 57 6.68 -2.55 -13.96
C VAL A 57 6.64 -3.49 -15.17
N MET A 58 6.54 -4.81 -14.96
CA MET A 58 6.45 -5.78 -16.06
C MET A 58 5.23 -5.52 -16.97
N THR A 59 4.08 -5.24 -16.38
CA THR A 59 2.85 -4.95 -17.14
C THR A 59 2.95 -3.63 -17.92
N LYS A 60 3.56 -2.58 -17.34
CA LYS A 60 3.77 -1.30 -18.02
C LYS A 60 4.78 -1.37 -19.17
N VAL A 61 5.70 -2.35 -19.13
CA VAL A 61 6.83 -2.44 -20.05
C VAL A 61 6.58 -3.42 -21.22
N LYS A 62 5.49 -4.20 -21.17
CA LYS A 62 5.08 -5.17 -22.21
C LYS A 62 4.95 -4.62 -23.65
N GLY A 63 5.03 -3.30 -23.87
CA GLY A 63 4.93 -2.67 -25.19
C GLY A 63 6.24 -2.11 -25.78
N SER A 64 7.38 -2.21 -25.10
CA SER A 64 8.66 -1.68 -25.60
C SER A 64 9.79 -2.69 -25.41
N PHE A 65 10.19 -3.34 -26.50
CA PHE A 65 11.22 -4.39 -26.53
C PHE A 65 12.53 -3.96 -25.85
N TRP A 66 12.94 -2.70 -26.05
CA TRP A 66 14.14 -2.13 -25.42
C TRP A 66 14.00 -1.91 -23.91
N ARG A 67 12.83 -1.46 -23.45
CA ARG A 67 12.56 -1.22 -22.01
C ARG A 67 12.44 -2.55 -21.25
N SER A 68 11.95 -3.60 -21.91
CA SER A 68 11.83 -4.94 -21.32
C SER A 68 13.18 -5.53 -20.93
N ASN A 69 14.21 -5.38 -21.78
CA ASN A 69 15.56 -5.87 -21.48
C ASN A 69 16.24 -5.09 -20.35
N MET A 70 16.02 -3.77 -20.27
CA MET A 70 16.57 -2.96 -19.17
C MET A 70 15.93 -3.32 -17.82
N VAL A 71 14.61 -3.55 -17.83
CA VAL A 71 13.86 -3.93 -16.63
C VAL A 71 14.20 -5.35 -16.18
N SER A 72 14.39 -6.30 -17.11
CA SER A 72 14.78 -7.67 -16.74
C SER A 72 16.17 -7.72 -16.12
N ILE A 73 17.13 -6.94 -16.63
CA ILE A 73 18.47 -6.81 -16.04
C ILE A 73 18.39 -6.15 -14.66
N TRP A 74 17.59 -5.08 -14.52
CA TRP A 74 17.41 -4.39 -13.24
C TRP A 74 16.75 -5.29 -12.18
N MET A 75 15.70 -6.02 -12.54
CA MET A 75 15.06 -7.02 -11.66
C MET A 75 16.00 -8.15 -11.28
N SER A 76 16.81 -8.64 -12.22
CA SER A 76 17.80 -9.68 -11.96
C SER A 76 18.93 -9.18 -11.06
N SER A 77 19.34 -7.92 -11.21
CA SER A 77 20.38 -7.26 -10.41
C SER A 77 19.93 -6.93 -8.99
N LEU A 78 18.67 -6.50 -8.82
CA LEU A 78 18.10 -6.21 -7.50
C LEU A 78 17.80 -7.45 -6.67
N GLY A 79 17.90 -8.65 -7.24
CA GLY A 79 17.50 -9.88 -6.56
C GLY A 79 16.03 -9.88 -6.14
N SER A 80 15.22 -8.97 -6.69
CA SER A 80 13.80 -8.84 -6.38
C SER A 80 13.07 -10.00 -7.03
N GLY A 81 12.97 -11.12 -6.34
CA GLY A 81 12.20 -12.27 -6.79
C GLY A 81 10.75 -11.88 -7.10
N LEU A 82 10.06 -12.73 -7.86
CA LEU A 82 8.61 -12.61 -8.08
C LEU A 82 7.83 -12.58 -6.75
N PHE A 83 8.43 -13.11 -5.69
CA PHE A 83 7.90 -13.09 -4.33
C PHE A 83 8.78 -12.22 -3.44
N THR A 84 8.14 -11.38 -2.63
CA THR A 84 8.75 -10.58 -1.58
C THR A 84 8.30 -11.13 -0.22
N THR A 85 9.22 -11.19 0.73
CA THR A 85 8.95 -11.65 2.09
C THR A 85 9.06 -10.44 3.01
N ARG A 86 7.92 -9.94 3.47
CA ARG A 86 7.81 -8.68 4.22
C ARG A 86 6.82 -8.83 5.36
N THR A 87 6.88 -7.92 6.32
CA THR A 87 5.91 -7.89 7.42
C THR A 87 4.55 -7.39 6.92
N VAL A 88 3.48 -7.74 7.64
CA VAL A 88 2.12 -7.27 7.31
C VAL A 88 2.05 -5.75 7.37
N ASP A 89 2.74 -5.14 8.33
CA ASP A 89 2.81 -3.69 8.51
C ASP A 89 3.44 -3.01 7.29
N GLU A 90 4.60 -3.50 6.85
CA GLU A 90 5.30 -3.04 5.64
C GLU A 90 4.42 -3.16 4.39
N LEU A 91 3.68 -4.26 4.25
CA LEU A 91 2.81 -4.48 3.10
C LEU A 91 1.60 -3.55 3.07
N LEU A 92 1.10 -3.11 4.23
CA LEU A 92 -0.09 -2.25 4.34
C LEU A 92 0.24 -0.76 4.31
N TRP A 93 1.28 -0.35 5.03
CA TRP A 93 1.64 1.06 5.24
C TRP A 93 2.79 1.53 4.36
N GLY A 94 3.41 0.61 3.63
CA GLY A 94 4.51 0.86 2.73
C GLY A 94 5.85 0.45 3.33
N TYR A 95 6.77 0.10 2.44
CA TYR A 95 8.14 -0.25 2.78
C TYR A 95 9.07 0.53 1.87
N LYS A 96 10.30 0.77 2.37
CA LYS A 96 11.36 1.32 1.55
C LYS A 96 12.01 0.16 0.79
N ASP A 97 11.97 0.23 -0.53
CA ASP A 97 12.72 -0.66 -1.43
C ASP A 97 14.24 -0.46 -1.26
#